data_AF-A0A9W9F948-F1
#
_entry.id   AF-A0A9W9F948-F1
#
_cell.length_a   1.000
_cell.length_b   1.000
_cell.length_c   1.000
_cell.angle_alpha   90.00
_cell.angle_beta   90.00
_cell.angle_gamma   90.00
#
_symmetry.space_group_name_H-M   'P 1'
#
loop_
_entity.id
_entity.type
_entity.pdbx_description
1 polymer ?
#
loop_
_entity_poly.entity_id
_entity_poly.type
_entity_poly.pdbx_seq_one_letter_code
_entity_poly.pdbx_strand_id
1 'polypeptide(L)'
;MSQFASQDFQEWSADSRRQSTSTVSSASTSILFPSPGASSGSSSRKQSWQLYDDAVRLELNPSVTISFLKGGQLFKLRYSYIDVCKDATGALKCLELGGGVGQQSPFIHAFNNTKLPVPHLEHPKSSGEYPLRVSFLEQQTVQTARTVFMTQLSYKFESWDDCVQFQELLLGSKLVFLAGIAEAKSKGRGEECISQNLRILRGHNNKRVMLFFANSQRKELKRYVSIPLNCIGSFKPPKKAGRPVALDLQPNFDILAQMRNLQVEFLDDDDRKSFCQLLSSDLTIG
;
A
#
# COMPACT_ATOMS: atom_id res chain seq x y z
N MET A 1 -11.09 38.44 -17.94
CA MET A 1 -12.17 39.25 -17.33
C MET A 1 -13.46 38.43 -17.33
N SER A 2 -14.30 38.65 -16.31
CA SER A 2 -15.58 37.99 -15.97
C SER A 2 -15.46 36.67 -15.19
N GLN A 3 -15.38 36.68 -13.85
CA GLN A 3 -16.44 36.90 -12.82
C GLN A 3 -17.45 35.75 -12.75
N PHE A 4 -17.33 34.88 -11.73
CA PHE A 4 -18.07 34.81 -10.45
C PHE A 4 -19.47 34.17 -10.56
N ALA A 5 -19.65 33.05 -9.86
CA ALA A 5 -20.89 32.76 -9.13
C ALA A 5 -20.59 31.73 -8.01
N SER A 6 -20.77 32.20 -6.77
CA SER A 6 -20.85 31.42 -5.54
C SER A 6 -22.15 30.62 -5.51
N GLN A 7 -22.14 29.42 -4.94
CA GLN A 7 -23.36 28.79 -4.42
C GLN A 7 -23.04 27.81 -3.27
N ASP A 8 -23.29 28.33 -2.07
CA ASP A 8 -23.99 27.73 -0.92
C ASP A 8 -23.49 26.43 -0.28
N PHE A 9 -22.97 26.64 0.93
CA PHE A 9 -22.91 25.70 2.06
C PHE A 9 -24.32 25.23 2.43
N GLN A 10 -24.52 23.91 2.53
CA GLN A 10 -25.72 23.34 3.16
C GLN A 10 -25.33 22.35 4.25
N GLU A 11 -25.48 22.82 5.48
CA GLU A 11 -25.36 22.10 6.75
C GLU A 11 -26.61 21.25 6.98
N TRP A 12 -26.46 19.93 7.15
CA TRP A 12 -27.60 19.05 7.45
C TRP A 12 -27.68 18.78 8.95
N SER A 13 -28.57 19.52 9.61
CA SER A 13 -29.19 19.12 10.88
C SER A 13 -30.39 18.24 10.58
N ALA A 14 -30.41 17.01 11.13
CA ALA A 14 -31.52 16.09 11.00
C ALA A 14 -32.22 15.93 12.36
N ASP A 15 -33.39 16.55 12.49
CA ASP A 15 -34.35 16.26 13.53
C ASP A 15 -35.75 16.20 12.88
N SER A 16 -36.34 15.01 12.81
CA SER A 16 -37.80 14.85 12.78
C SER A 16 -38.20 13.41 13.11
N ARG A 17 -39.20 13.34 13.99
CA ARG A 17 -39.72 12.19 14.73
C ARG A 17 -41.18 11.98 14.32
N ARG A 18 -41.59 10.74 14.02
CA ARG A 18 -42.93 10.10 14.21
C ARG A 18 -42.94 8.75 13.47
N GLN A 19 -42.97 7.57 14.14
CA GLN A 19 -44.12 6.83 14.71
C GLN A 19 -45.25 6.57 13.69
N SER A 20 -45.88 5.42 13.50
CA SER A 20 -45.85 3.97 13.89
C SER A 20 -46.91 3.31 12.95
N THR A 21 -46.92 2.05 12.51
CA THR A 21 -47.50 0.81 13.11
C THR A 21 -47.61 -0.22 11.96
N SER A 22 -46.86 -1.33 11.95
CA SER A 22 -47.22 -2.72 12.35
C SER A 22 -48.30 -3.46 11.52
N THR A 23 -47.91 -4.61 10.94
CA THR A 23 -48.60 -5.93 11.08
C THR A 23 -47.75 -7.08 10.48
N VAL A 24 -47.35 -8.01 11.36
CA VAL A 24 -47.29 -9.51 11.27
C VAL A 24 -47.00 -10.21 9.93
N SER A 25 -46.32 -11.36 9.79
CA SER A 25 -45.51 -12.29 10.59
C SER A 25 -45.04 -13.40 9.61
N SER A 26 -43.85 -13.98 9.78
CA SER A 26 -43.62 -15.45 9.83
C SER A 26 -42.17 -15.89 9.54
N ALA A 27 -41.61 -16.63 10.52
CA ALA A 27 -40.70 -17.79 10.46
C ALA A 27 -39.36 -17.68 9.69
N SER A 28 -38.23 -17.59 10.40
CA SER A 28 -37.33 -18.71 10.81
C SER A 28 -36.11 -18.79 9.86
N THR A 29 -34.89 -18.49 10.29
CA THR A 29 -34.00 -19.42 11.01
C THR A 29 -33.02 -18.68 11.93
N SER A 30 -32.98 -19.12 13.19
CA SER A 30 -32.09 -18.66 14.24
C SER A 30 -30.69 -19.26 14.10
N ILE A 31 -29.66 -18.43 13.98
CA ILE A 31 -28.28 -18.79 14.32
C ILE A 31 -28.00 -18.24 15.72
N LEU A 32 -27.77 -19.17 16.65
CA LEU A 32 -27.52 -18.94 18.08
C LEU A 32 -26.20 -18.18 18.28
N PHE A 33 -26.25 -17.05 19.00
CA PHE A 33 -25.08 -16.47 19.66
C PHE A 33 -25.15 -16.78 21.16
N PRO A 34 -24.06 -17.24 21.80
CA PRO A 34 -24.05 -17.47 23.24
C PRO A 34 -24.05 -16.13 23.99
N SER A 35 -24.92 -16.00 24.99
CA SER A 35 -24.88 -14.92 25.98
C SER A 35 -23.84 -15.24 27.06
N PRO A 36 -22.96 -14.30 27.45
CA PRO A 36 -22.26 -14.39 28.73
C PRO A 36 -22.99 -13.60 29.81
N GLY A 37 -23.12 -14.22 30.98
CA GLY A 37 -23.69 -13.64 32.20
C GLY A 37 -22.85 -12.48 32.76
N ALA A 38 -23.53 -11.67 33.58
CA ALA A 38 -23.02 -10.44 34.17
C ALA A 38 -21.84 -10.63 35.13
N SER A 39 -20.85 -9.73 35.04
CA SER A 39 -20.10 -9.24 36.20
C SER A 39 -19.63 -7.79 35.95
N SER A 40 -19.72 -6.98 37.00
CA SER A 40 -19.46 -5.53 37.03
C SER A 40 -17.97 -5.20 36.84
N GLY A 41 -17.69 -4.17 36.05
CA GLY A 41 -16.37 -3.52 36.00
C GLY A 41 -16.26 -2.55 34.83
N SER A 42 -16.29 -1.25 35.13
CA SER A 42 -15.89 -0.10 34.28
C SER A 42 -15.58 -0.43 32.80
N SER A 43 -16.59 -0.39 31.93
CA SER A 43 -16.39 -0.45 30.48
C SER A 43 -15.74 0.83 29.99
N SER A 44 -14.41 0.90 30.07
CA SER A 44 -13.67 1.67 29.07
C SER A 44 -13.99 1.01 27.74
N ARG A 45 -14.74 1.70 26.88
CA ARG A 45 -15.08 1.27 25.52
C ARG A 45 -13.79 0.75 24.87
N LYS A 46 -13.63 -0.58 24.77
CA LYS A 46 -12.45 -1.19 24.17
C LYS A 46 -12.31 -0.60 22.77
N GLN A 47 -11.15 -0.03 22.48
CA GLN A 47 -10.92 0.62 21.20
C GLN A 47 -11.00 -0.45 20.09
N SER A 48 -11.53 -0.11 18.91
CA SER A 48 -11.84 -1.05 17.80
C SER A 48 -10.65 -1.94 17.43
N TRP A 49 -9.44 -1.40 17.51
CA TRP A 49 -8.18 -2.09 17.23
C TRP A 49 -7.78 -3.17 18.24
N GLN A 50 -8.34 -3.17 19.47
CA GLN A 50 -8.08 -4.22 20.48
C GLN A 50 -8.71 -5.59 20.13
N LEU A 51 -9.44 -5.68 19.01
CA LEU A 51 -10.00 -6.92 18.49
C LEU A 51 -9.04 -7.68 17.57
N TYR A 52 -7.92 -7.08 17.18
CA TYR A 52 -6.93 -7.70 16.30
C TYR A 52 -5.74 -8.23 17.10
N ASP A 53 -5.20 -9.38 16.69
CA ASP A 53 -4.06 -10.02 17.35
C ASP A 53 -2.78 -9.20 17.21
N ASP A 54 -2.60 -8.53 16.06
CA ASP A 54 -1.45 -7.67 15.76
C ASP A 54 -1.93 -6.36 15.12
N ALA A 55 -2.06 -5.32 15.93
CA ALA A 55 -2.39 -3.97 15.49
C ALA A 55 -1.28 -3.01 15.89
N VAL A 56 -0.70 -2.33 14.89
CA VAL A 56 0.33 -1.32 15.12
C VAL A 56 -0.18 0.04 14.66
N ARG A 57 -0.14 1.01 15.58
CA ARG A 57 -0.48 2.40 15.26
C ARG A 57 0.71 3.13 14.63
N LEU A 58 0.47 3.71 13.46
CA LEU A 58 1.33 4.72 12.86
C LEU A 58 0.73 6.10 13.18
N GLU A 59 1.35 6.80 14.13
CA GLU A 59 1.07 8.23 14.37
C GLU A 59 1.71 9.07 13.25
N LEU A 60 0.95 9.99 12.67
CA LEU A 60 1.35 10.76 11.49
C LEU A 60 1.55 12.21 11.86
N ASN A 61 2.72 12.75 11.54
CA ASN A 61 3.04 14.15 11.79
C ASN A 61 3.93 14.69 10.66
N PRO A 62 3.35 15.36 9.64
CA PRO A 62 1.95 15.83 9.55
C PRO A 62 0.91 14.75 9.18
N SER A 63 -0.39 15.10 9.28
CA SER A 63 -1.51 14.22 8.92
C SER A 63 -1.47 13.73 7.47
N VAL A 64 -1.84 12.47 7.23
CA VAL A 64 -2.00 11.91 5.88
C VAL A 64 -3.29 12.41 5.23
N THR A 65 -3.26 12.66 3.92
CA THR A 65 -4.46 12.90 3.12
C THR A 65 -4.82 11.66 2.33
N ILE A 66 -6.02 11.12 2.53
CA ILE A 66 -6.57 10.09 1.63
C ILE A 66 -7.46 10.73 0.57
N SER A 67 -7.46 10.15 -0.63
CA SER A 67 -8.36 10.53 -1.71
C SER A 67 -8.97 9.32 -2.40
N PHE A 68 -10.25 9.40 -2.76
CA PHE A 68 -10.99 8.35 -3.45
C PHE A 68 -12.17 8.91 -4.25
N LEU A 69 -12.66 8.13 -5.21
CA LEU A 69 -13.87 8.45 -5.98
C LEU A 69 -15.07 7.69 -5.41
N LYS A 70 -16.21 8.37 -5.29
CA LYS A 70 -17.51 7.76 -4.97
C LYS A 70 -18.60 8.50 -5.73
N GLY A 71 -19.38 7.78 -6.54
CA GLY A 71 -20.44 8.38 -7.35
C GLY A 71 -19.95 9.46 -8.33
N GLY A 72 -18.73 9.33 -8.85
CA GLY A 72 -18.10 10.31 -9.75
C GLY A 72 -17.50 11.53 -9.05
N GLN A 73 -17.70 11.70 -7.74
CA GLN A 73 -17.14 12.80 -6.96
C GLN A 73 -15.83 12.38 -6.28
N LEU A 74 -14.84 13.27 -6.30
CA LEU A 74 -13.56 13.10 -5.61
C LEU A 74 -13.68 13.59 -4.16
N PHE A 75 -13.39 12.70 -3.23
CA PHE A 75 -13.33 13.01 -1.81
C PHE A 75 -11.88 13.10 -1.36
N LYS A 76 -11.58 14.02 -0.44
CA LYS A 76 -10.27 14.17 0.21
C LYS A 76 -10.48 14.33 1.71
N LEU A 77 -9.86 13.48 2.50
CA LEU A 77 -10.01 13.44 3.95
C LEU A 77 -8.62 13.40 4.60
N ARG A 78 -8.46 14.02 5.78
CA ARG A 78 -7.19 14.04 6.53
C ARG A 78 -7.32 13.24 7.81
N TYR A 79 -6.28 12.49 8.14
CA TYR A 79 -6.21 11.63 9.32
C TYR A 79 -4.85 11.77 10.01
N SER A 80 -4.86 11.73 11.34
CA SER A 80 -3.64 11.89 12.15
C SER A 80 -2.98 10.57 12.50
N TYR A 81 -3.65 9.43 12.31
CA TYR A 81 -3.05 8.11 12.50
C TYR A 81 -3.67 7.06 11.57
N ILE A 82 -2.93 5.98 11.38
CA ILE A 82 -3.38 4.75 10.72
C ILE A 82 -3.05 3.57 11.63
N ASP A 83 -4.05 2.81 12.04
CA ASP A 83 -3.84 1.50 12.66
C ASP A 83 -3.72 0.45 11.56
N VAL A 84 -2.59 -0.25 11.52
CA VAL A 84 -2.29 -1.34 10.59
C VAL A 84 -2.65 -2.65 11.28
N CYS A 85 -3.77 -3.26 10.90
CA CYS A 85 -4.32 -4.44 11.56
C CYS A 85 -4.02 -5.71 10.75
N LYS A 86 -3.37 -6.67 11.37
CA LYS A 86 -3.04 -7.98 10.81
C LYS A 86 -3.67 -9.11 11.63
N ASP A 87 -3.81 -10.29 11.01
CA ASP A 87 -4.12 -11.51 11.76
C ASP A 87 -2.86 -12.18 12.33
N ALA A 88 -3.06 -13.22 13.14
CA ALA A 88 -2.01 -14.06 13.71
C ALA A 88 -1.03 -14.67 12.68
N THR A 89 -1.38 -14.71 11.39
CA THR A 89 -0.48 -15.19 10.32
C THR A 89 0.39 -14.07 9.73
N GLY A 90 0.17 -12.83 10.16
CA GLY A 90 0.81 -11.62 9.63
C GLY A 90 0.14 -11.08 8.36
N ALA A 91 -1.02 -11.62 7.96
CA ALA A 91 -1.75 -11.13 6.80
C ALA A 91 -2.54 -9.87 7.14
N LEU A 92 -2.47 -8.86 6.27
CA LEU A 92 -3.17 -7.58 6.44
C LEU A 92 -4.68 -7.77 6.34
N LYS A 93 -5.42 -7.33 7.38
CA LYS A 93 -6.89 -7.35 7.41
C LYS A 93 -7.48 -6.01 7.00
N CYS A 94 -7.02 -4.94 7.63
CA CYS A 94 -7.51 -3.61 7.35
C CYS A 94 -6.52 -2.53 7.77
N LEU A 95 -6.76 -1.32 7.26
CA LEU A 95 -6.22 -0.08 7.79
C LEU A 95 -7.37 0.70 8.41
N GLU A 96 -7.25 1.04 9.69
CA GLU A 96 -8.23 1.89 10.38
C GLU A 96 -7.66 3.31 10.51
N LEU A 97 -8.29 4.26 9.84
CA LEU A 97 -7.88 5.66 9.84
C LEU A 97 -8.71 6.47 10.85
N GLY A 98 -8.02 7.27 11.66
CA GLY A 98 -8.66 8.09 12.67
C GLY A 98 -7.95 9.43 12.94
N GLY A 99 -8.49 10.17 13.92
CA GLY A 99 -8.07 11.54 14.20
C GLY A 99 -8.48 12.57 13.14
N GLY A 100 -9.42 12.20 12.27
CA GLY A 100 -10.01 13.13 11.30
C GLY A 100 -10.93 14.14 12.00
N VAL A 101 -10.82 15.41 11.63
CA VAL A 101 -11.66 16.49 12.19
C VAL A 101 -13.14 16.21 11.87
N GLY A 102 -13.98 16.20 12.91
CA GLY A 102 -15.42 15.98 12.78
C GLY A 102 -15.84 14.53 12.50
N GLN A 103 -14.92 13.56 12.53
CA GLN A 103 -15.24 12.15 12.33
C GLN A 103 -15.63 11.48 13.66
N GLN A 104 -16.85 10.95 13.73
CA GLN A 104 -17.38 10.20 14.88
C GLN A 104 -17.14 8.68 14.76
N SER A 105 -16.87 8.20 13.54
CA SER A 105 -16.60 6.79 13.24
C SER A 105 -15.29 6.66 12.47
N PRO A 106 -14.52 5.59 12.69
CA PRO A 106 -13.30 5.34 11.93
C PRO A 106 -13.60 5.11 10.45
N PHE A 107 -12.62 5.44 9.62
CA PHE A 107 -12.62 5.07 8.21
C PHE A 107 -11.80 3.79 8.04
N ILE A 108 -12.47 2.71 7.65
CA ILE A 108 -11.88 1.38 7.58
C ILE A 108 -11.65 1.03 6.11
N HIS A 109 -10.41 0.72 5.77
CA HIS A 109 -10.02 0.18 4.49
C HIS A 109 -9.69 -1.31 4.66
N ALA A 110 -10.60 -2.18 4.20
CA ALA A 110 -10.53 -3.62 4.40
C ALA A 110 -10.00 -4.36 3.17
N PHE A 111 -9.19 -5.38 3.41
CA PHE A 111 -8.63 -6.28 2.41
C PHE A 111 -9.30 -7.63 2.53
N ASN A 112 -10.09 -7.98 1.51
CA ASN A 112 -10.84 -9.24 1.50
C ASN A 112 -10.01 -10.42 0.95
N ASN A 113 -8.78 -10.16 0.51
CA ASN A 113 -7.93 -11.12 -0.19
C ASN A 113 -6.74 -11.53 0.70
N THR A 114 -6.34 -12.80 0.66
CA THR A 114 -5.24 -13.32 1.50
C THR A 114 -3.86 -12.90 1.01
N LYS A 115 -3.74 -12.42 -0.24
CA LYS A 115 -2.48 -11.92 -0.77
C LYS A 115 -2.24 -10.50 -0.29
N LEU A 116 -1.14 -10.31 0.44
CA LEU A 116 -0.70 -9.01 0.90
C LEU A 116 -0.64 -8.00 -0.26
N PRO A 117 -1.42 -6.92 -0.22
CA PRO A 117 -1.46 -5.97 -1.31
C PRO A 117 -0.14 -5.19 -1.33
N VAL A 118 0.48 -5.07 -2.51
CA VAL A 118 1.75 -4.34 -2.61
C VAL A 118 1.46 -2.84 -2.78
N PRO A 119 1.95 -1.98 -1.88
CA PRO A 119 1.73 -0.55 -1.95
C PRO A 119 2.46 0.00 -3.18
N HIS A 120 1.72 0.68 -4.05
CA HIS A 120 2.22 1.29 -5.27
C HIS A 120 2.66 2.72 -5.03
N LEU A 121 3.90 3.01 -5.41
CA LEU A 121 4.45 4.37 -5.40
C LEU A 121 4.17 5.00 -6.76
N GLU A 122 3.24 5.95 -6.80
CA GLU A 122 2.63 6.44 -8.05
C GLU A 122 3.60 7.19 -8.99
N HIS A 123 4.69 7.75 -8.45
CA HIS A 123 5.69 8.46 -9.23
C HIS A 123 7.07 7.88 -8.96
N PRO A 124 7.96 7.76 -9.97
CA PRO A 124 9.33 7.33 -9.72
C PRO A 124 10.06 8.35 -8.86
N LYS A 125 10.92 7.88 -7.94
CA LYS A 125 11.85 8.74 -7.21
C LYS A 125 12.72 9.52 -8.21
N SER A 126 12.86 10.81 -8.00
CA SER A 126 13.72 11.69 -8.79
C SER A 126 14.81 12.30 -7.90
N SER A 127 15.72 13.07 -8.49
CA SER A 127 16.74 13.79 -7.74
C SER A 127 16.09 14.86 -6.87
N GLY A 128 16.01 14.62 -5.57
CA GLY A 128 15.46 15.56 -4.58
C GLY A 128 13.98 15.38 -4.22
N GLU A 129 13.23 14.51 -4.91
CA GLU A 129 11.82 14.25 -4.58
C GLU A 129 11.53 12.76 -4.37
N TYR A 130 10.85 12.47 -3.26
CA TYR A 130 10.42 11.12 -2.92
C TYR A 130 8.94 10.89 -3.28
N PRO A 131 8.56 9.64 -3.62
CA PRO A 131 7.18 9.30 -3.86
C PRO A 131 6.39 9.24 -2.55
N LEU A 132 5.72 10.35 -2.21
CA LEU A 132 4.88 10.45 -1.01
C LEU A 132 3.46 9.91 -1.20
N ARG A 133 3.19 9.27 -2.34
CA ARG A 133 1.85 8.82 -2.70
C ARG A 133 1.82 7.31 -2.86
N VAL A 134 1.00 6.67 -2.03
CA VAL A 134 0.81 5.23 -1.99
C VAL A 134 -0.61 4.90 -2.40
N SER A 135 -0.78 3.98 -3.35
CA SER A 135 -2.09 3.42 -3.70
C SER A 135 -2.03 1.91 -3.87
N PHE A 136 -3.19 1.31 -4.09
CA PHE A 136 -3.32 -0.11 -4.41
C PHE A 136 -3.89 -0.26 -5.80
N LEU A 137 -3.39 -1.23 -6.57
CA LEU A 137 -3.80 -1.41 -7.98
C LEU A 137 -5.26 -1.84 -8.11
N GLU A 138 -5.74 -2.63 -7.15
CA GLU A 138 -7.10 -3.15 -7.11
C GLU A 138 -7.99 -2.28 -6.25
N GLN A 139 -9.28 -2.20 -6.59
CA GLN A 139 -10.29 -1.60 -5.72
C GLN A 139 -10.40 -2.40 -4.44
N GLN A 140 -10.59 -1.70 -3.33
CA GLN A 140 -10.68 -2.30 -2.00
C GLN A 140 -12.00 -1.90 -1.34
N THR A 141 -12.38 -2.66 -0.31
CA THR A 141 -13.60 -2.37 0.44
C THR A 141 -13.33 -1.26 1.44
N VAL A 142 -14.17 -0.24 1.42
CA VAL A 142 -14.13 0.88 2.36
C VAL A 142 -15.41 0.90 3.17
N GLN A 143 -15.27 1.05 4.47
CA GLN A 143 -16.37 1.22 5.40
C GLN A 143 -16.19 2.51 6.20
N THR A 144 -17.24 3.33 6.24
CA THR A 144 -17.31 4.52 7.10
C THR A 144 -18.73 4.66 7.63
N ALA A 145 -18.86 4.83 8.96
CA ALA A 145 -20.14 4.78 9.66
C ALA A 145 -21.00 3.57 9.25
N ARG A 146 -22.06 3.81 8.46
CA ARG A 146 -23.00 2.78 7.95
C ARG A 146 -22.86 2.52 6.45
N THR A 147 -21.90 3.14 5.78
CA THR A 147 -21.70 3.02 4.33
C THR A 147 -20.53 2.10 4.04
N VAL A 148 -20.77 1.10 3.19
CA VAL A 148 -19.74 0.22 2.62
C VAL A 148 -19.74 0.40 1.10
N PHE A 149 -18.56 0.55 0.50
CA PHE A 149 -18.40 0.70 -0.94
C PHE A 149 -17.01 0.27 -1.38
N MET A 150 -16.84 -0.01 -2.68
CA MET A 150 -15.53 -0.33 -3.26
C MET A 150 -14.97 0.89 -3.99
N THR A 151 -13.69 1.18 -3.78
CA THR A 151 -13.00 2.28 -4.47
C THR A 151 -11.49 2.05 -4.46
N GLN A 152 -10.77 2.82 -5.28
CA GLN A 152 -9.31 2.88 -5.22
C GLN A 152 -8.91 4.04 -4.31
N LEU A 153 -8.14 3.74 -3.26
CA LEU A 153 -7.62 4.72 -2.33
C LEU A 153 -6.20 5.14 -2.70
N SER A 154 -5.96 6.45 -2.63
CA SER A 154 -4.63 7.03 -2.72
C SER A 154 -4.32 7.76 -1.41
N TYR A 155 -3.20 7.40 -0.79
CA TYR A 155 -2.65 7.94 0.46
C TYR A 155 -1.54 8.91 0.08
N LYS A 156 -1.70 10.18 0.43
CA LYS A 156 -0.68 11.21 0.24
C LYS A 156 -0.11 11.60 1.60
N PHE A 157 1.16 11.26 1.81
CA PHE A 157 1.94 11.64 2.98
C PHE A 157 2.59 13.02 2.77
N GLU A 158 2.89 13.70 3.86
CA GLU A 158 3.67 14.94 3.85
C GLU A 158 5.15 14.68 4.21
N SER A 159 5.42 13.63 5.00
CA SER A 159 6.77 13.17 5.37
C SER A 159 7.15 11.89 4.63
N TRP A 160 8.40 11.80 4.18
CA TRP A 160 8.94 10.55 3.61
C TRP A 160 9.05 9.46 4.67
N ASP A 161 9.42 9.81 5.90
CA ASP A 161 9.59 8.84 6.99
C ASP A 161 8.27 8.14 7.32
N ASP A 162 7.16 8.88 7.36
CA ASP A 162 5.82 8.32 7.56
C ASP A 162 5.41 7.40 6.40
N CYS A 163 5.73 7.82 5.16
CA CYS A 163 5.49 7.01 3.96
C CYS A 163 6.29 5.69 3.97
N VAL A 164 7.53 5.73 4.44
CA VAL A 164 8.38 4.54 4.60
C VAL A 164 7.83 3.65 5.70
N GLN A 165 7.59 4.18 6.89
CA GLN A 165 7.05 3.42 8.02
C GLN A 165 5.72 2.74 7.65
N PHE A 166 4.83 3.45 6.96
CA PHE A 166 3.59 2.88 6.45
C PHE A 166 3.84 1.67 5.53
N GLN A 167 4.75 1.81 4.56
CA GLN A 167 5.12 0.71 3.66
C GLN A 167 5.75 -0.46 4.40
N GLU A 168 6.65 -0.20 5.35
CA GLU A 168 7.35 -1.22 6.12
C GLU A 168 6.40 -2.01 7.03
N LEU A 169 5.51 -1.32 7.73
CA LEU A 169 4.46 -1.92 8.55
C LEU A 169 3.53 -2.78 7.70
N LEU A 170 3.09 -2.25 6.55
CA LEU A 170 2.20 -2.97 5.65
C LEU A 170 2.87 -4.25 5.11
N LEU A 171 4.11 -4.15 4.64
CA LEU A 171 4.84 -5.25 4.02
C LEU A 171 5.49 -6.23 5.01
N GLY A 172 5.63 -5.84 6.29
CA GLY A 172 6.42 -6.60 7.27
C GLY A 172 7.89 -6.73 6.85
N SER A 173 8.43 -5.70 6.19
CA SER A 173 9.79 -5.71 5.64
C SER A 173 10.36 -4.29 5.61
N LYS A 174 11.64 -4.13 5.93
CA LYS A 174 12.32 -2.83 5.90
C LYS A 174 12.67 -2.40 4.48
N LEU A 175 12.45 -1.14 4.13
CA LEU A 175 12.88 -0.56 2.86
C LEU A 175 14.36 -0.18 2.96
N VAL A 176 15.23 -0.95 2.31
CA VAL A 176 16.69 -0.72 2.36
C VAL A 176 17.22 0.07 1.17
N PHE A 177 16.47 0.12 0.08
CA PHE A 177 16.82 0.87 -1.11
C PHE A 177 15.57 1.29 -1.88
N LEU A 178 15.59 2.50 -2.41
CA LEU A 178 14.60 3.02 -3.34
C LEU A 178 15.31 3.82 -4.43
N ALA A 179 14.96 3.54 -5.68
CA ALA A 179 15.38 4.34 -6.82
C ALA A 179 14.27 4.46 -7.86
N GLY A 180 14.30 5.57 -8.59
CA GLY A 180 13.55 5.71 -9.82
C GLY A 180 14.31 5.07 -10.98
N ILE A 181 13.61 4.23 -11.73
CA ILE A 181 14.15 3.58 -12.93
C ILE A 181 13.43 4.10 -14.16
N ALA A 182 14.22 4.52 -15.15
CA ALA A 182 13.73 4.94 -16.45
C ALA A 182 13.15 3.74 -17.18
N GLU A 183 13.87 2.62 -17.11
CA GLU A 183 13.49 1.40 -17.78
C GLU A 183 14.05 0.18 -17.04
N ALA A 184 13.31 -0.91 -17.01
CA ALA A 184 13.91 -2.23 -16.85
C ALA A 184 13.34 -3.21 -17.85
N LYS A 185 14.23 -3.98 -18.50
CA LYS A 185 13.90 -4.91 -19.57
C LYS A 185 14.44 -6.30 -19.27
N SER A 186 13.55 -7.29 -19.31
CA SER A 186 13.91 -8.70 -19.21
C SER A 186 14.04 -9.34 -20.59
N LYS A 187 15.21 -9.87 -20.90
CA LYS A 187 15.38 -10.77 -22.05
C LYS A 187 14.84 -12.16 -21.69
N GLY A 188 13.93 -12.67 -22.51
CA GLY A 188 13.29 -13.99 -22.38
C GLY A 188 11.79 -13.90 -22.09
N ARG A 189 11.38 -13.07 -21.13
CA ARG A 189 9.97 -12.95 -20.72
C ARG A 189 9.22 -11.77 -21.38
N GLY A 190 9.94 -10.72 -21.78
CA GLY A 190 9.31 -9.49 -22.27
C GLY A 190 8.62 -8.69 -21.17
N GLU A 191 9.07 -8.85 -19.92
CA GLU A 191 8.72 -7.93 -18.83
C GLU A 191 9.49 -6.64 -19.05
N GLU A 192 8.74 -5.55 -19.09
CA GLU A 192 9.28 -4.22 -19.23
C GLU A 192 8.61 -3.32 -18.20
N CYS A 193 9.39 -2.47 -17.56
CA CYS A 193 8.87 -1.36 -16.79
C CYS A 193 9.46 -0.08 -17.34
N ILE A 194 8.66 0.98 -17.35
CA ILE A 194 9.07 2.30 -17.82
C ILE A 194 8.63 3.29 -16.75
N SER A 195 9.58 4.12 -16.29
CA SER A 195 9.36 5.18 -15.30
C SER A 195 8.67 4.67 -14.03
N GLN A 196 9.32 3.73 -13.33
CA GLN A 196 8.81 3.09 -12.12
C GLN A 196 9.79 3.20 -10.95
N ASN A 197 9.34 2.76 -9.76
CA ASN A 197 10.23 2.60 -8.62
C ASN A 197 10.77 1.18 -8.54
N LEU A 198 12.07 1.07 -8.26
CA LEU A 198 12.73 -0.14 -7.82
C LEU A 198 12.98 -0.04 -6.32
N ARG A 199 12.47 -1.02 -5.57
CA ARG A 199 12.67 -1.14 -4.13
C ARG A 199 13.51 -2.37 -3.82
N ILE A 200 14.38 -2.28 -2.82
CA ILE A 200 14.91 -3.47 -2.16
C ILE A 200 14.34 -3.49 -0.74
N LEU A 201 13.69 -4.60 -0.41
CA LEU A 201 13.07 -4.83 0.89
C LEU A 201 13.87 -5.90 1.64
N ARG A 202 14.02 -5.74 2.94
CA ARG A 202 14.65 -6.72 3.85
C ARG A 202 13.62 -7.24 4.83
N GLY A 203 13.32 -8.53 4.75
CA GLY A 203 12.43 -9.21 5.71
C GLY A 203 13.09 -9.44 7.07
N HIS A 204 12.31 -9.89 8.05
CA HIS A 204 12.80 -10.19 9.41
C HIS A 204 13.89 -11.28 9.46
N ASN A 205 13.90 -12.18 8.48
CA ASN A 205 14.93 -13.22 8.32
C ASN A 205 16.20 -12.70 7.60
N ASN A 206 16.37 -11.37 7.50
CA ASN A 206 17.43 -10.68 6.75
C ASN A 206 17.48 -10.98 5.25
N LYS A 207 16.57 -11.78 4.69
CA LYS A 207 16.50 -12.00 3.25
C LYS A 207 16.07 -10.71 2.57
N ARG A 208 16.76 -10.39 1.48
CA ARG A 208 16.50 -9.21 0.66
C ARG A 208 15.83 -9.58 -0.64
N VAL A 209 14.87 -8.76 -1.05
CA VAL A 209 14.08 -8.94 -2.25
C VAL A 209 14.03 -7.62 -3.01
N MET A 210 14.39 -7.66 -4.29
CA MET A 210 14.19 -6.57 -5.23
C MET A 210 12.76 -6.63 -5.78
N LEU A 211 12.06 -5.50 -5.75
CA LEU A 211 10.65 -5.36 -6.11
C LEU A 211 10.46 -4.16 -7.03
N PHE A 212 9.84 -4.38 -8.18
CA PHE A 212 9.44 -3.31 -9.09
C PHE A 212 8.13 -3.67 -9.80
N PHE A 213 7.44 -2.66 -10.32
CA PHE A 213 6.20 -2.88 -11.08
C PHE A 213 6.51 -3.02 -12.57
N ALA A 214 6.19 -4.16 -13.16
CA ALA A 214 6.29 -4.40 -14.59
C ALA A 214 4.94 -4.12 -15.26
N ASN A 215 5.02 -3.43 -16.40
CA ASN A 215 3.89 -3.12 -17.27
C ASN A 215 4.26 -3.63 -18.66
N SER A 216 4.21 -4.96 -18.84
CA SER A 216 4.58 -5.59 -20.10
C SER A 216 3.73 -5.02 -21.26
N GLN A 217 4.37 -4.74 -22.40
CA GLN A 217 3.68 -4.34 -23.64
C GLN A 217 2.73 -5.42 -24.16
N ARG A 218 2.87 -6.67 -23.69
CA ARG A 218 1.97 -7.78 -24.01
C ARG A 218 0.75 -7.72 -23.09
N LYS A 219 -0.24 -6.90 -23.50
CA LYS A 219 -1.64 -6.67 -23.06
C LYS A 219 -2.21 -7.16 -21.70
N GLU A 220 -1.62 -8.07 -20.95
CA GLU A 220 -2.28 -8.74 -19.80
C GLU A 220 -1.47 -8.82 -18.50
N LEU A 221 -0.26 -8.24 -18.40
CA LEU A 221 0.62 -8.50 -17.23
C LEU A 221 1.18 -7.23 -16.57
N LYS A 222 0.27 -6.37 -16.10
CA LYS A 222 0.59 -5.36 -15.07
C LYS A 222 0.75 -6.07 -13.73
N ARG A 223 1.98 -6.19 -13.23
CA ARG A 223 2.23 -6.89 -11.96
C ARG A 223 3.51 -6.45 -11.28
N TYR A 224 3.59 -6.73 -10.00
CA TYR A 224 4.86 -6.67 -9.29
C TYR A 224 5.73 -7.87 -9.63
N VAL A 225 6.98 -7.58 -9.95
CA VAL A 225 8.07 -8.54 -10.10
C VAL A 225 8.89 -8.51 -8.82
N SER A 226 9.03 -9.67 -8.19
CA SER A 226 9.75 -9.88 -6.94
C SER A 226 10.91 -10.83 -7.20
N ILE A 227 12.14 -10.39 -6.94
CA ILE A 227 13.38 -11.11 -7.22
C ILE A 227 14.21 -11.17 -5.93
N PRO A 228 14.33 -12.34 -5.29
CA PRO A 228 15.27 -12.52 -4.18
C PRO A 228 16.70 -12.15 -4.61
N LEU A 229 17.44 -11.39 -3.79
CA LEU A 229 18.79 -10.94 -4.18
C LEU A 229 19.78 -12.10 -4.33
N ASN A 230 19.58 -13.20 -3.61
CA ASN A 230 20.38 -14.42 -3.75
C ASN A 230 20.19 -15.13 -5.11
N CYS A 231 19.22 -14.71 -5.92
CA CYS A 231 19.08 -15.17 -7.30
C CYS A 231 19.87 -14.31 -8.30
N ILE A 232 20.55 -13.25 -7.88
CA ILE A 232 21.46 -12.49 -8.74
C ILE A 232 22.79 -13.23 -8.73
N GLY A 233 23.11 -13.93 -9.83
CA GLY A 233 24.36 -14.69 -9.92
C GLY A 233 25.56 -13.78 -10.17
N SER A 234 25.38 -12.76 -11.02
CA SER A 234 26.38 -11.72 -11.23
C SER A 234 25.72 -10.44 -11.75
N PHE A 235 26.45 -9.32 -11.71
CA PHE A 235 26.02 -8.09 -12.35
C PHE A 235 27.18 -7.38 -13.04
N LYS A 236 26.85 -6.57 -14.04
CA LYS A 236 27.81 -5.77 -14.81
C LYS A 236 27.46 -4.30 -14.65
N PRO A 237 28.21 -3.54 -13.82
CA PRO A 237 28.01 -2.11 -13.71
C PRO A 237 28.42 -1.42 -15.02
N PRO A 238 27.68 -0.41 -15.48
CA PRO A 238 28.01 0.25 -16.73
C PRO A 238 29.15 1.25 -16.55
N LYS A 239 29.97 1.41 -17.61
CA LYS A 239 31.14 2.30 -17.64
C LYS A 239 30.79 3.79 -17.75
N LYS A 240 29.57 4.12 -18.18
CA LYS A 240 29.09 5.51 -18.38
C LYS A 240 27.75 5.68 -17.67
N ALA A 241 27.47 6.91 -17.23
CA ALA A 241 26.14 7.30 -16.75
C ALA A 241 25.08 7.14 -17.86
N GLY A 242 23.81 6.95 -17.47
CA GLY A 242 22.70 6.75 -18.42
C GLY A 242 22.78 5.45 -19.23
N ARG A 243 23.56 4.46 -18.77
CA ARG A 243 23.56 3.11 -19.33
C ARG A 243 22.98 2.14 -18.31
N PRO A 244 22.30 1.06 -18.75
CA PRO A 244 21.69 0.13 -17.84
C PRO A 244 22.72 -0.73 -17.09
N VAL A 245 22.40 -1.06 -15.84
CA VAL A 245 23.05 -2.14 -15.08
C VAL A 245 22.48 -3.46 -15.58
N ALA A 246 23.34 -4.40 -15.97
CA ALA A 246 22.91 -5.73 -16.39
C ALA A 246 23.05 -6.72 -15.24
N LEU A 247 21.97 -7.43 -14.92
CA LEU A 247 21.90 -8.48 -13.92
C LEU A 247 21.72 -9.83 -14.61
N ASP A 248 22.58 -10.78 -14.25
CA ASP A 248 22.46 -12.18 -14.66
C ASP A 248 21.79 -12.94 -13.51
N LEU A 249 20.59 -13.45 -13.79
CA LEU A 249 19.70 -14.04 -12.80
C LEU A 249 19.78 -15.58 -12.89
N GLN A 250 19.98 -16.21 -11.75
CA GLN A 250 19.89 -17.65 -11.62
C GLN A 250 18.42 -18.09 -11.70
N PRO A 251 18.15 -19.25 -12.33
CA PRO A 251 16.80 -19.79 -12.37
C PRO A 251 16.30 -20.08 -10.95
N ASN A 252 15.07 -19.65 -10.67
CA ASN A 252 14.28 -20.02 -9.50
C ASN A 252 12.92 -20.50 -10.01
N PHE A 253 12.22 -21.31 -9.22
CA PHE A 253 11.15 -22.22 -9.63
C PHE A 253 9.97 -21.60 -10.41
N ASP A 254 9.76 -20.26 -10.35
CA ASP A 254 8.66 -19.58 -11.05
C ASP A 254 9.14 -18.51 -12.05
N ILE A 255 9.16 -17.25 -11.60
CA ILE A 255 9.30 -16.04 -12.41
C ILE A 255 10.69 -15.89 -13.07
N LEU A 256 11.71 -16.46 -12.44
CA LEU A 256 13.11 -16.38 -12.88
C LEU A 256 13.47 -17.45 -13.91
N ALA A 257 12.67 -18.51 -14.06
CA ALA A 257 12.93 -19.55 -15.06
C ALA A 257 13.01 -18.99 -16.51
N GLN A 258 12.29 -17.90 -16.78
CA GLN A 258 12.23 -17.23 -18.09
C GLN A 258 12.97 -15.89 -18.14
N MET A 259 13.39 -15.35 -17.00
CA MET A 259 14.05 -14.05 -16.87
C MET A 259 15.50 -14.26 -16.47
N ARG A 260 16.35 -14.57 -17.46
CA ARG A 260 17.77 -14.87 -17.26
C ARG A 260 18.64 -13.62 -17.19
N ASN A 261 18.25 -12.57 -17.92
CA ASN A 261 18.97 -11.30 -17.94
C ASN A 261 17.98 -10.15 -17.75
N LEU A 262 18.29 -9.27 -16.80
CA LEU A 262 17.53 -8.05 -16.52
C LEU A 262 18.46 -6.85 -16.69
N GLN A 263 18.05 -5.89 -17.51
CA GLN A 263 18.75 -4.62 -17.67
C GLN A 263 17.95 -3.54 -16.96
N VAL A 264 18.60 -2.77 -16.08
CA VAL A 264 17.95 -1.71 -15.29
C VAL A 264 18.64 -0.38 -15.56
N GLU A 265 17.91 0.56 -16.14
CA GLU A 265 18.32 1.93 -16.39
C GLU A 265 17.72 2.86 -15.32
N PHE A 266 18.57 3.57 -14.60
CA PHE A 266 18.20 4.46 -13.51
C PHE A 266 17.94 5.88 -14.00
N LEU A 267 16.99 6.58 -13.39
CA LEU A 267 16.76 8.01 -13.64
C LEU A 267 17.89 8.89 -13.09
N ASP A 268 18.53 8.45 -12.00
CA ASP A 268 19.61 9.15 -11.32
C ASP A 268 20.88 8.27 -11.28
N ASP A 269 22.04 8.87 -11.59
CA ASP A 269 23.32 8.16 -11.60
C ASP A 269 23.82 7.82 -10.20
N ASP A 270 23.44 8.60 -9.18
CA ASP A 270 23.81 8.32 -7.79
C ASP A 270 23.01 7.15 -7.22
N ASP A 271 21.75 7.00 -7.65
CA ASP A 271 20.96 5.79 -7.37
C ASP A 271 21.58 4.56 -8.03
N ARG A 272 22.06 4.70 -9.28
CA ARG A 272 22.79 3.62 -9.96
C ARG A 272 24.06 3.22 -9.20
N LYS A 273 24.87 4.19 -8.77
CA LYS A 273 26.11 3.93 -8.00
C LYS A 273 25.78 3.22 -6.68
N SER A 274 24.81 3.74 -5.94
CA SER A 274 24.36 3.19 -4.67
C SER A 274 23.83 1.75 -4.83
N PHE A 275 23.07 1.49 -5.90
CA PHE A 275 22.60 0.14 -6.23
C PHE A 275 23.76 -0.83 -6.50
N CYS A 276 24.74 -0.44 -7.31
CA CYS A 276 25.92 -1.26 -7.58
C CYS A 276 26.75 -1.53 -6.31
N GLN A 277 26.90 -0.54 -5.43
CA GLN A 277 27.60 -0.70 -4.14
C GLN A 277 26.87 -1.67 -3.22
N LEU A 278 25.53 -1.57 -3.15
CA LEU A 278 24.70 -2.47 -2.37
C LEU A 278 24.82 -3.91 -2.88
N LEU A 279 24.71 -4.13 -4.20
CA LEU A 279 24.87 -5.46 -4.79
C LEU A 279 26.29 -6.03 -4.60
N SER A 280 27.32 -5.19 -4.69
CA SER A 280 28.71 -5.62 -4.45
C SER A 280 28.88 -6.15 -3.02
N SER A 281 28.29 -5.45 -2.04
CA SER A 281 28.34 -5.84 -0.64
C SER A 281 27.58 -7.14 -0.38
N ASP A 282 26.41 -7.32 -0.99
CA ASP A 282 25.61 -8.54 -0.80
C ASP A 282 26.21 -9.77 -1.51
N LEU A 283 26.87 -9.59 -2.65
CA LEU A 283 27.47 -10.69 -3.43
C LEU A 283 28.87 -11.10 -2.96
N THR A 284 29.56 -10.25 -2.19
CA THR A 284 30.86 -10.59 -1.57
C THR A 284 30.72 -11.26 -0.21
N ILE A 285 29.53 -11.23 0.40
CA ILE A 285 29.22 -11.86 1.69
C ILE A 285 28.51 -13.23 1.50
N GLY A 286 28.47 -13.73 0.26
CA GLY A 286 27.91 -15.06 -0.10
C GLY A 286 28.90 -16.20 0.07
#